data_AF-A0A1Q7ZM28-F1
#
_entry.id   AF-A0A1Q7ZM28-F1
#
_cell.length_a   1.000
_cell.length_b   1.000
_cell.length_c   1.000
_cell.angle_alpha   90.00
_cell.angle_beta   90.00
_cell.angle_gamma   90.00
#
_symmetry.space_group_name_H-M   'P 1'
#
loop_
_entity.id
_entity.type
_entity.pdbx_description
1 polymer ?
#
loop_
_entity_poly.entity_id
_entity_poly.type
_entity_poly.pdbx_seq_one_letter_code
_entity_poly.pdbx_strand_id
1 'polypeptide(L)' 'MQGDVILAEPGAVIGFAGPRVIKQTIGQDLPAGFQTAEFLLEHGMVDAVVPRSELRDTTAQLLRHMGGRRPAEAAD' A
#
# COMPACT_ATOMS: atom_id res chain seq x y z
N MET A 1 -4.91 -9.53 -0.84
CA MET A 1 -4.50 -8.55 0.17
C MET A 1 -4.43 -9.27 1.50
N GLN A 2 -3.27 -9.84 1.84
CA GLN A 2 -3.10 -10.64 3.06
C GLN A 2 -1.66 -10.52 3.55
N GLY A 3 -1.25 -9.29 3.84
CA GLY A 3 0.01 -8.98 4.53
C GLY A 3 -0.31 -8.27 5.84
N ASP A 4 0.57 -8.37 6.82
CA ASP A 4 0.43 -7.63 8.09
C ASP A 4 0.52 -6.11 7.88
N VAL A 5 1.28 -5.68 6.85
CA VAL A 5 1.34 -4.31 6.36
C VAL A 5 1.36 -4.34 4.83
N ILE A 6 0.57 -3.48 4.20
CA ILE A 6 0.42 -3.37 2.76
C ILE A 6 0.93 -2.00 2.32
N LEU A 7 2.11 -2.01 1.69
CA LEU A 7 2.70 -0.82 1.05
C LEU A 7 2.37 -0.82 -0.44
N ALA A 8 2.11 0.36 -0.98
CA ALA A 8 1.94 0.57 -2.42
C ALA A 8 2.84 1.73 -2.91
N GLU A 9 3.14 1.75 -4.20
CA GLU A 9 3.87 2.87 -4.81
C GLU A 9 2.89 3.93 -5.35
N PRO A 10 3.32 5.20 -5.47
CA PRO A 10 2.47 6.27 -6.00
C PRO A 10 1.85 5.91 -7.37
N GLY A 11 0.53 6.10 -7.49
CA GLY A 11 -0.21 5.81 -8.72
C GLY A 11 -0.33 4.33 -9.10
N ALA A 12 0.08 3.39 -8.24
CA ALA A 12 -0.11 1.97 -8.53
C ALA A 12 -1.60 1.63 -8.65
N VAL A 13 -1.97 0.83 -9.65
CA VAL A 13 -3.37 0.37 -9.85
C VAL A 13 -3.51 -1.02 -9.25
N ILE A 14 -4.40 -1.14 -8.26
CA ILE A 14 -4.59 -2.32 -7.42
C ILE A 14 -6.07 -2.67 -7.41
N GLY A 15 -6.41 -3.90 -7.80
CA GLY A 15 -7.77 -4.38 -7.78
C GLY A 15 -7.89 -5.81 -8.29
N PHE A 16 -8.97 -6.48 -7.92
CA PHE A 16 -9.23 -7.85 -8.37
C PHE A 16 -9.70 -7.90 -9.83
N ALA A 17 -10.68 -7.06 -10.18
CA ALA A 17 -11.19 -6.93 -11.54
C ALA A 17 -10.77 -5.59 -12.14
N GLY A 18 -10.47 -5.56 -13.44
CA GLY A 18 -10.10 -4.33 -14.14
C GLY A 18 -11.26 -3.30 -14.17
N PRO A 19 -10.96 -2.00 -14.22
CA PRO A 19 -11.96 -0.94 -14.12
C PRO A 19 -13.01 -0.99 -15.25
N ARG A 20 -12.60 -1.43 -16.45
CA ARG A 20 -13.54 -1.61 -17.57
C ARG A 20 -14.61 -2.67 -17.27
N VAL A 21 -14.21 -3.80 -16.68
CA VAL A 21 -15.14 -4.89 -16.34
C VAL A 21 -16.13 -4.39 -15.29
N ILE A 22 -15.64 -3.74 -14.24
CA ILE A 22 -16.49 -3.21 -13.17
C ILE A 22 -17.48 -2.18 -13.71
N LYS A 23 -17.01 -1.21 -14.51
CA LYS A 23 -17.86 -0.20 -15.15
C LYS A 23 -18.97 -0.82 -16.00
N GLN A 24 -18.65 -1.86 -16.78
CA GLN A 24 -19.64 -2.57 -17.59
C GLN A 24 -20.66 -3.33 -16.72
N THR A 25 -20.22 -3.92 -15.60
CA THR A 25 -21.09 -4.67 -14.69
C THR A 25 -22.05 -3.77 -13.90
N ILE A 26 -21.58 -2.62 -13.40
CA ILE A 26 -22.41 -1.72 -12.56
C ILE A 26 -23.16 -0.66 -13.38
N GLY A 27 -22.77 -0.42 -14.63
CA GLY A 27 -23.40 0.56 -15.52
C GLY A 27 -23.21 2.03 -15.12
N GLN A 28 -22.20 2.33 -14.30
CA GLN A 28 -21.90 3.66 -13.76
C GLN A 28 -20.42 4.00 -13.93
N ASP A 29 -20.11 5.29 -13.99
CA ASP A 29 -18.73 5.77 -13.97
C ASP A 29 -18.05 5.46 -12.63
N LEU A 30 -16.76 5.14 -12.69
CA LEU A 30 -15.96 4.89 -11.51
C LEU A 30 -15.44 6.20 -10.93
N PRO A 31 -15.31 6.32 -9.60
CA PRO A 31 -14.72 7.49 -8.96
C PRO A 31 -13.34 7.86 -9.53
N ALA A 32 -12.98 9.14 -9.43
CA ALA A 32 -11.63 9.58 -9.79
C ALA A 32 -10.60 8.85 -8.91
N GLY A 33 -9.52 8.38 -9.53
CA GLY A 33 -8.49 7.63 -8.82
C GLY A 33 -8.93 6.23 -8.37
N PHE A 34 -10.09 5.72 -8.77
CA PHE A 34 -10.52 4.37 -8.41
C PHE A 34 -9.41 3.34 -8.67
N GLN A 35 -9.17 2.45 -7.70
CA GLN A 35 -8.09 1.45 -7.69
C GLN A 35 -6.66 1.99 -7.58
N THR A 36 -6.45 3.31 -7.50
CA THR A 36 -5.10 3.83 -7.23
C THR A 36 -4.66 3.55 -5.79
N ALA A 37 -3.36 3.51 -5.57
CA ALA A 37 -2.76 3.38 -4.25
C ALA A 37 -3.29 4.43 -3.26
N GLU A 38 -3.45 5.68 -3.72
CA GLU A 38 -3.98 6.80 -2.94
C GLU A 38 -5.45 6.58 -2.58
N PHE A 39 -6.27 6.19 -3.55
CA PHE A 39 -7.67 5.86 -3.29
C PHE A 39 -7.80 4.72 -2.29
N LEU A 40 -6.99 3.67 -2.41
CA LEU A 40 -7.02 2.54 -1.49
C LEU A 40 -6.47 2.88 -0.10
N LEU A 41 -5.52 3.82 0.00
CA LEU A 41 -5.06 4.36 1.28
C LEU A 41 -6.21 5.11 1.99
N GLU A 42 -6.92 5.97 1.27
CA GLU A 42 -8.08 6.71 1.81
C GLU A 42 -9.21 5.79 2.30
N HIS A 43 -9.34 4.60 1.71
CA HIS A 43 -10.37 3.62 2.06
C HIS A 43 -9.88 2.50 3.00
N GLY A 44 -8.64 2.59 3.51
CA GLY A 44 -8.10 1.68 4.53
C GLY A 44 -7.70 0.30 4.01
N MET A 45 -7.47 0.14 2.70
CA MET A 45 -6.98 -1.12 2.12
C MET A 45 -5.45 -1.14 1.95
N VAL A 46 -4.81 0.02 1.87
CA VAL A 46 -3.35 0.19 1.82
C VAL A 46 -2.92 0.95 3.07
N ASP A 47 -1.85 0.52 3.72
CA ASP A 47 -1.35 1.13 4.96
C ASP A 47 -0.46 2.34 4.70
N ALA A 48 0.31 2.35 3.61
CA ALA A 48 1.07 3.51 3.17
C ALA A 48 1.39 3.49 1.67
N VAL A 49 1.44 4.69 1.10
CA VAL A 49 1.96 4.93 -0.26
C VAL A 49 3.41 5.44 -0.14
N VAL A 50 4.37 4.66 -0.64
CA VAL A 50 5.80 4.88 -0.43
C VAL A 50 6.51 5.02 -1.78
N PRO A 51 7.22 6.13 -2.04
CA PRO A 51 8.04 6.27 -3.24
C PRO A 51 9.08 5.16 -3.35
N ARG A 52 9.39 4.73 -4.57
CA ARG A 52 10.34 3.64 -4.84
C ARG A 52 11.70 3.83 -4.15
N SER A 53 12.19 5.06 -4.10
CA SER A 53 13.47 5.43 -3.46
C SER A 53 13.49 5.16 -1.96
N GLU A 54 12.34 5.23 -1.29
CA GLU A 54 12.20 5.09 0.16
C GLU A 54 11.77 3.67 0.57
N LEU A 55 11.22 2.89 -0.38
CA LEU A 55 10.64 1.57 -0.12
C LEU A 55 11.59 0.64 0.65
N ARG A 56 12.88 0.63 0.29
CA ARG A 56 13.90 -0.19 0.98
C ARG A 56 13.96 0.14 2.47
N ASP A 57 14.04 1.43 2.80
CA ASP A 57 14.29 1.88 4.17
C ASP A 57 13.03 1.73 5.02
N THR A 58 11.85 2.01 4.45
CA THR A 58 10.55 1.77 5.07
C THR A 58 10.34 0.29 5.37
N THR A 59 10.56 -0.60 4.38
CA THR A 59 10.43 -2.05 4.60
C THR A 59 11.41 -2.54 5.66
N ALA A 60 12.66 -2.09 5.64
CA ALA A 60 13.65 -2.47 6.64
C ALA A 60 13.25 -2.02 8.06
N GLN A 61 12.62 -0.84 8.19
CA GLN A 61 12.11 -0.35 9.48
C GLN A 61 10.96 -1.22 10.00
N LEU A 62 9.99 -1.55 9.15
CA LEU A 62 8.86 -2.42 9.53
C LEU A 62 9.34 -3.79 9.98
N LEU A 63 10.27 -4.42 9.23
CA LEU A 63 10.83 -5.71 9.59
C LEU A 63 11.63 -5.66 10.90
N ARG A 64 12.38 -4.58 11.15
CA ARG A 64 13.06 -4.39 12.45
C ARG A 64 12.07 -4.31 13.60
N HIS A 65 10.97 -3.58 13.41
CA HIS A 65 9.92 -3.42 14.41
C HIS A 65 9.21 -4.75 14.71
N MET A 66 8.85 -5.50 13.66
CA MET A 66 8.17 -6.80 13.77
C MET A 66 9.10 -7.94 14.21
N GLY A 67 10.40 -7.85 13.92
CA GLY A 67 11.38 -8.89 14.21
C GLY A 67 11.82 -8.97 15.68
N GLY A 68 11.27 -8.13 16.57
CA GLY A 68 11.52 -8.19 18.02
C GLY A 68 12.95 -7.91 18.45
N ARG A 69 13.84 -7.51 17.52
CA ARG A 69 15.19 -7.08 17.86
C ARG A 69 15.08 -5.68 18.45
N ARG A 70 15.27 -5.58 19.78
CA ARG A 70 15.54 -4.31 20.42
C ARG A 70 16.69 -3.64 19.66
N PRO A 71 16.64 -2.32 19.37
CA PRO A 71 17.82 -1.61 18.91
C PRO A 71 18.97 -2.00 19.82
N ALA A 72 20.12 -2.39 19.25
CA ALA A 72 21.32 -2.54 20.06
C ALA A 72 21.42 -1.25 20.88
N GLU A 73 21.40 -1.37 22.21
CA GLU A 73 21.59 -0.22 23.10
C GLU A 73 22.75 0.57 22.52
N ALA A 74 22.50 1.85 22.25
CA ALA A 74 23.52 2.73 21.72
C ALA A 74 24.75 2.55 22.61
N ALA A 75 25.82 2.00 22.05
CA ALA A 75 27.07 1.84 22.77
C ALA A 75 27.53 3.25 23.13
N ASP A 76 27.53 3.56 24.43
CA ASP A 76 28.14 4.75 25.02
C ASP A 76 29.61 4.91 24.58
#